data_AF-A0A9E2J8G0-F1
#
_entry.id   AF-A0A9E2J8G0-F1
#
_cell.length_a   1.000
_cell.length_b   1.000
_cell.length_c   1.000
_cell.angle_alpha   90.00
_cell.angle_beta   90.00
_cell.angle_gamma   90.00
#
_symmetry.space_group_name_H-M   'P 1'
#
loop_
_entity.id
_entity.type
_entity.pdbx_description
1 polymer ?
#
loop_
_entity_poly.entity_id
_entity_poly.type
_entity_poly.pdbx_seq_one_letter_code
_entity_poly.pdbx_strand_id
1 'polypeptide(L)'
;MKLISTKSVISFFLFFIFSLQLNAQTNLPFLRVSPKAKVVQYIEFASIEIDYSRPGVKGREIWGTLVPYGLAPNPFGNGKPMPWRAGANENTVFTLSHDATINGQKLSAGTYSLHMLVHEDEWTIIFNKDHNAWGSFFYEDKNDVIKFKVKPSEAPFEEWLVYGFDDITPNSCNAYLHWGSVKVSFKVEFDRHKLVLDTYKNLLTGLAGFNQAAWAAAANYCLNNNVNLDEGLSWIEKALGMNGGNNFANTATKSGFLRLMGKTAESDKLIAESISTSTEAELNIYGYQLMNQGRIDEAIKMFELNIKRFPESWNTYDSLGEALNNKGDKKGAKEFYEKAYEMAPANQKGRIEGILKTL
;
A
#
# COMPACT_ATOMS: atom_id res chain seq x y z
N MET A 1 -34.36 -95.86 15.86
CA MET A 1 -33.83 -95.23 17.09
C MET A 1 -32.37 -95.64 17.22
N LYS A 2 -31.47 -94.66 17.40
CA LYS A 2 -30.00 -94.72 17.47
C LYS A 2 -29.26 -95.09 16.17
N LEU A 3 -28.09 -94.56 15.78
CA LEU A 3 -27.34 -93.28 15.96
C LEU A 3 -25.95 -93.56 15.31
N ILE A 4 -25.32 -92.55 14.68
CA ILE A 4 -23.84 -92.39 14.46
C ILE A 4 -23.29 -93.20 13.24
N SER A 5 -22.37 -92.77 12.35
CA SER A 5 -21.37 -91.69 12.30
C SER A 5 -20.81 -91.49 10.87
N THR A 6 -20.53 -90.23 10.53
CA THR A 6 -19.45 -89.66 9.68
C THR A 6 -18.92 -90.42 8.45
N LYS A 7 -18.95 -89.76 7.28
CA LYS A 7 -17.75 -89.54 6.43
C LYS A 7 -17.81 -88.19 5.71
N SER A 8 -16.67 -87.51 5.74
CA SER A 8 -16.30 -86.21 5.22
C SER A 8 -16.65 -85.99 3.74
N VAL A 9 -17.23 -84.83 3.43
CA VAL A 9 -17.24 -84.26 2.06
C VAL A 9 -16.34 -83.04 2.07
N ILE A 10 -15.19 -83.20 1.42
CA ILE A 10 -14.23 -82.15 1.10
C ILE A 10 -14.88 -81.27 0.02
N SER A 11 -15.14 -80.00 0.34
CA SER A 11 -15.53 -78.99 -0.66
C SER A 11 -14.31 -78.14 -0.98
N PHE A 12 -13.84 -78.26 -2.22
CA PHE A 12 -12.65 -77.63 -2.77
C PHE A 12 -13.04 -76.22 -3.23
N PHE A 13 -12.69 -75.18 -2.46
CA PHE A 13 -12.91 -73.79 -2.83
C PHE A 13 -11.78 -73.36 -3.78
N LEU A 14 -12.04 -73.35 -5.09
CA LEU A 14 -11.14 -72.82 -6.11
C LEU A 14 -11.11 -71.29 -6.01
N PHE A 15 -10.08 -70.73 -5.37
CA PHE A 15 -9.79 -69.29 -5.41
C PHE A 15 -9.15 -68.95 -6.76
N PHE A 16 -9.97 -68.44 -7.69
CA PHE A 16 -9.49 -67.87 -8.95
C PHE A 16 -8.91 -66.48 -8.64
N ILE A 17 -7.58 -66.40 -8.45
CA ILE A 17 -6.87 -65.12 -8.30
C ILE A 17 -6.80 -64.48 -9.69
N PHE A 18 -7.71 -63.56 -9.95
CA PHE A 18 -7.66 -62.65 -11.10
C PHE A 18 -6.53 -61.65 -10.83
N SER A 19 -5.37 -61.84 -11.46
CA SER A 19 -4.30 -60.84 -11.46
C SER A 19 -4.72 -59.66 -12.34
N LEU A 20 -5.29 -58.63 -11.72
CA LEU A 20 -5.45 -57.31 -12.32
C LEU A 20 -4.05 -56.75 -12.62
N GLN A 21 -3.64 -56.78 -13.88
CA GLN A 21 -2.51 -55.96 -14.33
C GLN A 21 -2.98 -54.50 -14.36
N LEU A 22 -2.71 -53.79 -13.27
CA LEU A 22 -2.75 -52.34 -13.24
C LEU A 22 -1.61 -51.82 -14.14
N ASN A 23 -1.95 -51.43 -15.37
CA ASN A 23 -1.09 -50.56 -16.17
C ASN A 23 -1.10 -49.17 -15.53
N ALA A 24 -0.30 -48.98 -14.49
CA ALA A 24 0.08 -47.65 -14.05
C ALA A 24 1.01 -47.07 -15.11
N GLN A 25 0.46 -46.35 -16.09
CA GLN A 25 1.25 -45.38 -16.84
C GLN A 25 1.70 -44.33 -15.83
N THR A 26 2.94 -44.45 -15.37
CA THR A 26 3.65 -43.40 -14.65
C THR A 26 3.82 -42.23 -15.61
N ASN A 27 2.82 -41.34 -15.65
CA ASN A 27 3.02 -39.98 -16.15
C ASN A 27 4.02 -39.30 -15.22
N LEU A 28 5.32 -39.49 -15.48
CA LEU A 28 6.35 -38.63 -14.92
C LEU A 28 5.91 -37.19 -15.19
N PRO A 29 5.87 -36.31 -14.17
CA PRO A 29 5.54 -34.91 -14.40
C PRO A 29 6.53 -34.37 -15.43
N PHE A 30 6.00 -33.89 -16.56
CA PHE A 30 6.81 -33.37 -17.65
C PHE A 30 7.75 -32.28 -17.09
N LEU A 31 9.06 -32.51 -17.16
CA LEU A 31 10.07 -31.54 -16.72
C LEU A 31 9.91 -30.27 -17.57
N ARG A 32 9.37 -29.21 -16.96
CA ARG A 32 9.23 -27.90 -17.63
C ARG A 32 10.63 -27.33 -17.90
N VAL A 33 11.00 -27.25 -19.19
CA VAL A 33 12.29 -26.68 -19.64
C VAL A 33 12.45 -25.21 -19.21
N SER A 34 11.33 -24.49 -19.12
CA SER A 34 11.24 -23.15 -18.51
C SER A 34 10.41 -23.28 -17.23
N PRO A 35 11.05 -23.32 -16.04
CA PRO A 35 10.36 -23.43 -14.77
C PRO A 35 9.41 -22.24 -14.53
N LYS A 36 8.37 -22.48 -13.74
CA LYS A 36 7.49 -21.40 -13.25
C LYS A 36 8.17 -20.63 -12.11
N ALA A 37 7.92 -19.33 -12.07
CA ALA A 37 8.34 -18.44 -10.99
C ALA A 37 7.26 -17.37 -10.74
N LYS A 38 7.26 -16.86 -9.52
CA LYS A 38 6.34 -15.81 -9.09
C LYS A 38 7.09 -14.84 -8.18
N VAL A 39 6.79 -13.55 -8.31
CA VAL A 39 7.27 -12.52 -7.39
C VAL A 39 6.09 -11.63 -7.00
N VAL A 40 6.05 -11.24 -5.72
CA VAL A 40 5.02 -10.35 -5.18
C VAL A 40 5.72 -9.22 -4.43
N GLN A 41 5.29 -7.98 -4.67
CA GLN A 41 5.73 -6.81 -3.93
C GLN A 41 4.54 -6.13 -3.29
N TYR A 42 4.65 -5.83 -2.00
CA TYR A 42 3.69 -5.02 -1.26
C TYR A 42 4.16 -3.55 -1.22
N ILE A 43 3.26 -2.63 -1.51
CA ILE A 43 3.41 -1.18 -1.36
C ILE A 43 2.31 -0.73 -0.40
N GLU A 44 2.66 -0.64 0.89
CA GLU A 44 1.71 -0.48 2.00
C GLU A 44 0.57 -1.53 1.92
N PHE A 45 -0.64 -1.09 1.58
CA PHE A 45 -1.85 -1.93 1.49
C PHE A 45 -2.09 -2.52 0.09
N ALA A 46 -1.34 -2.08 -0.91
CA ALA A 46 -1.41 -2.60 -2.26
C ALA A 46 -0.32 -3.66 -2.50
N SER A 47 -0.59 -4.56 -3.43
CA SER A 47 0.34 -5.52 -3.97
C SER A 47 0.35 -5.56 -5.50
N ILE A 48 1.52 -5.92 -6.01
CA ILE A 48 1.80 -6.26 -7.41
C ILE A 48 2.31 -7.69 -7.43
N GLU A 49 1.73 -8.54 -8.26
CA GLU A 49 2.18 -9.91 -8.49
C GLU A 49 2.56 -10.14 -9.95
N ILE A 50 3.66 -10.84 -10.20
CA ILE A 50 4.09 -11.28 -11.53
C ILE A 50 4.27 -12.80 -11.52
N ASP A 51 3.41 -13.53 -12.23
CA ASP A 51 3.49 -14.99 -12.46
C ASP A 51 4.00 -15.25 -13.88
N TYR A 52 5.07 -16.02 -14.02
CA TYR A 52 5.76 -16.19 -15.31
C TYR A 52 6.46 -17.54 -15.40
N SER A 53 6.80 -17.97 -16.62
CA SER A 53 7.80 -19.02 -16.82
C SER A 53 9.11 -18.41 -17.28
N ARG A 54 10.22 -18.84 -16.67
CA ARG A 54 11.56 -18.29 -16.90
C ARG A 54 12.38 -19.15 -17.87
N PRO A 55 12.54 -18.78 -19.16
CA PRO A 55 13.48 -19.43 -20.05
C PRO A 55 14.93 -19.12 -19.65
N GLY A 56 15.83 -20.09 -19.86
CA GLY A 56 17.28 -19.89 -19.74
C GLY A 56 17.90 -19.43 -21.05
N VAL A 57 18.99 -18.66 -21.05
CA VAL A 57 19.71 -18.26 -22.27
C VAL A 57 20.24 -19.50 -22.99
N LYS A 58 20.95 -20.38 -22.27
CA LYS A 58 21.51 -21.64 -22.79
C LYS A 58 22.40 -21.45 -24.02
N GLY A 59 23.21 -20.40 -24.02
CA GLY A 59 24.11 -20.05 -25.12
C GLY A 59 23.43 -19.56 -26.41
N ARG A 60 22.13 -19.27 -26.38
CA ARG A 60 21.38 -18.74 -27.53
C ARG A 60 21.42 -17.22 -27.55
N GLU A 61 21.42 -16.65 -28.75
CA GLU A 61 21.13 -15.24 -28.94
C GLU A 61 19.65 -14.97 -28.68
N ILE A 62 19.37 -13.99 -27.82
CA ILE A 62 18.02 -13.73 -27.32
C ILE A 62 17.30 -12.73 -28.22
N TRP A 63 17.84 -11.53 -28.33
CA TRP A 63 17.16 -10.37 -28.92
C TRP A 63 17.41 -10.32 -30.42
N GLY A 64 16.35 -10.17 -31.21
CA GLY A 64 16.40 -10.22 -32.67
C GLY A 64 16.35 -11.64 -33.25
N THR A 65 16.66 -12.68 -32.46
CA THR A 65 16.59 -14.10 -32.84
C THR A 65 15.53 -14.85 -32.05
N LEU A 66 15.82 -15.32 -30.84
CA LEU A 66 14.86 -16.11 -30.04
C LEU A 66 13.58 -15.32 -29.72
N VAL A 67 13.74 -14.02 -29.47
CA VAL A 67 12.70 -13.01 -29.36
C VAL A 67 12.87 -12.07 -30.56
N PRO A 68 12.10 -12.27 -31.64
CA PRO A 68 12.19 -11.43 -32.83
C PRO A 68 11.86 -9.97 -32.50
N TYR A 69 12.45 -9.05 -33.26
CA TYR A 69 12.05 -7.65 -33.20
C TYR A 69 10.69 -7.44 -33.87
N GLY A 70 9.87 -6.57 -33.27
CA GLY A 70 8.50 -6.30 -33.70
C GLY A 70 7.53 -7.45 -33.39
N LEU A 71 6.61 -7.71 -34.32
CA LEU A 71 5.61 -8.77 -34.21
C LEU A 71 6.15 -10.08 -34.80
N ALA A 72 5.97 -11.17 -34.06
CA ALA A 72 6.31 -12.50 -34.54
C ALA A 72 5.18 -13.09 -35.41
N PRO A 73 5.49 -13.81 -36.51
CA PRO A 73 4.51 -14.60 -37.23
C PRO A 73 3.81 -15.62 -36.32
N ASN A 74 2.53 -15.88 -36.57
CA ASN A 74 1.70 -16.73 -35.72
C ASN A 74 1.00 -17.83 -36.55
N PRO A 75 1.71 -18.92 -36.89
CA PRO A 75 1.13 -20.00 -37.70
C PRO A 75 0.22 -20.95 -36.91
N PHE A 76 0.19 -20.86 -35.58
CA PHE A 76 -0.52 -21.80 -34.70
C PHE A 76 -1.82 -21.26 -34.12
N GLY A 77 -1.95 -19.95 -33.98
CA GLY A 77 -3.05 -19.28 -33.31
C GLY A 77 -4.06 -18.68 -34.25
N ASN A 78 -4.48 -17.44 -33.98
CA ASN A 78 -5.47 -16.71 -34.79
C ASN A 78 -4.93 -16.21 -36.15
N GLY A 79 -3.71 -16.61 -36.55
CA GLY A 79 -3.08 -16.23 -37.82
C GLY A 79 -2.57 -14.78 -37.87
N LYS A 80 -2.78 -13.97 -36.83
CA LYS A 80 -2.32 -12.57 -36.77
C LYS A 80 -0.92 -12.50 -36.13
N PRO A 81 -0.01 -11.65 -36.64
CA PRO A 81 1.27 -11.41 -35.99
C PRO A 81 1.08 -10.97 -34.53
N MET A 82 1.94 -11.45 -33.63
CA MET A 82 1.76 -11.34 -32.19
C MET A 82 2.98 -10.74 -31.49
N PRO A 83 2.80 -9.97 -30.40
CA PRO A 83 3.91 -9.52 -29.57
C PRO A 83 4.51 -10.69 -28.79
N TRP A 84 5.69 -10.48 -28.19
CA TRP A 84 6.27 -11.48 -27.30
C TRP A 84 5.51 -11.52 -25.97
N ARG A 85 5.21 -12.72 -25.47
CA ARG A 85 4.57 -12.96 -24.15
C ARG A 85 5.42 -12.61 -22.93
N ALA A 86 6.58 -11.97 -23.13
CA ALA A 86 7.52 -11.59 -22.09
C ALA A 86 7.88 -12.73 -21.13
N GLY A 87 8.10 -13.94 -21.67
CA GLY A 87 8.27 -15.14 -20.89
C GLY A 87 8.23 -16.41 -21.74
N ALA A 88 8.00 -17.55 -21.09
CA ALA A 88 7.82 -18.85 -21.73
C ALA A 88 6.48 -19.52 -21.36
N ASN A 89 6.08 -20.51 -22.16
CA ASN A 89 4.84 -21.28 -21.97
C ASN A 89 3.57 -20.40 -21.97
N GLU A 90 2.86 -20.31 -20.86
CA GLU A 90 1.69 -19.45 -20.64
C GLU A 90 2.03 -17.96 -20.70
N ASN A 91 1.01 -17.08 -20.72
CA ASN A 91 1.24 -15.65 -20.54
C ASN A 91 2.06 -15.37 -19.27
N THR A 92 2.94 -14.38 -19.34
CA THR A 92 3.36 -13.67 -18.12
C THR A 92 2.15 -12.87 -17.64
N VAL A 93 1.75 -13.08 -16.38
CA VAL A 93 0.56 -12.50 -15.79
C VAL A 93 0.97 -11.48 -14.73
N PHE A 94 0.41 -10.29 -14.83
CA PHE A 94 0.61 -9.18 -13.91
C PHE A 94 -0.70 -8.87 -13.19
N THR A 95 -0.71 -8.95 -11.86
CA THR A 95 -1.90 -8.69 -11.04
C THR A 95 -1.69 -7.49 -10.14
N LEU A 96 -2.64 -6.56 -10.17
CA LEU A 96 -2.75 -5.42 -9.29
C LEU A 96 -3.91 -5.62 -8.32
N SER A 97 -3.64 -5.50 -7.03
CA SER A 97 -4.70 -5.49 -6.00
C SER A 97 -5.54 -4.22 -5.98
N HIS A 98 -4.98 -3.09 -6.45
CA HIS A 98 -5.60 -1.76 -6.42
C HIS A 98 -5.27 -1.01 -7.71
N ASP A 99 -6.07 0.00 -8.02
CA ASP A 99 -5.80 0.92 -9.13
C ASP A 99 -4.41 1.54 -8.99
N ALA A 100 -3.67 1.59 -10.09
CA ALA A 100 -2.31 2.11 -10.15
C ALA A 100 -2.12 3.05 -11.35
N THR A 101 -1.04 3.81 -11.32
CA THR A 101 -0.49 4.50 -12.49
C THR A 101 0.77 3.76 -12.91
N ILE A 102 0.79 3.21 -14.12
CA ILE A 102 1.94 2.53 -14.70
C ILE A 102 2.55 3.43 -15.77
N ASN A 103 3.78 3.87 -15.52
CA ASN A 103 4.54 4.77 -16.42
C ASN A 103 3.70 5.97 -16.91
N GLY A 104 2.94 6.59 -16.01
CA GLY A 104 2.06 7.74 -16.29
C GLY A 104 0.65 7.39 -16.80
N GLN A 105 0.33 6.12 -17.06
CA GLN A 105 -1.00 5.69 -17.52
C GLN A 105 -1.79 4.98 -16.41
N LYS A 106 -3.07 5.34 -16.24
CA LYS A 106 -3.93 4.69 -15.25
C LYS A 106 -4.25 3.26 -15.67
N LEU A 107 -4.12 2.33 -14.74
CA LEU A 107 -4.55 0.93 -14.86
C LEU A 107 -5.37 0.56 -13.63
N SER A 108 -6.58 0.05 -13.85
CA SER A 108 -7.43 -0.41 -12.75
C SER A 108 -6.84 -1.64 -12.06
N ALA A 109 -7.29 -1.91 -10.84
CA ALA A 109 -7.06 -3.18 -10.18
C ALA A 109 -7.54 -4.34 -11.06
N GLY A 110 -6.79 -5.44 -11.08
CA GLY A 110 -7.12 -6.60 -11.90
C GLY A 110 -5.93 -7.43 -12.31
N THR A 111 -6.19 -8.42 -13.15
CA THR A 111 -5.19 -9.33 -13.69
C THR A 111 -5.09 -9.12 -15.20
N TYR A 112 -3.86 -9.02 -15.68
CA TYR A 112 -3.53 -8.71 -17.07
C TYR A 112 -2.43 -9.63 -17.57
N SER A 113 -2.42 -9.94 -18.86
CA SER A 113 -1.21 -10.49 -19.50
C SER A 113 -0.25 -9.36 -19.84
N LEU A 114 1.04 -9.64 -19.67
CA LEU A 114 2.13 -8.77 -20.07
C LEU A 114 2.69 -9.22 -21.42
N HIS A 115 2.71 -8.30 -22.37
CA HIS A 115 3.30 -8.50 -23.68
C HIS A 115 4.30 -7.38 -23.99
N MET A 116 5.26 -7.66 -24.86
CA MET A 116 6.28 -6.71 -25.28
C MET A 116 6.47 -6.74 -26.79
N LEU A 117 6.46 -5.56 -27.41
CA LEU A 117 7.06 -5.36 -28.73
C LEU A 117 8.51 -4.95 -28.53
N VAL A 118 9.42 -5.82 -28.94
CA VAL A 118 10.86 -5.66 -28.73
C VAL A 118 11.45 -4.99 -29.95
N HIS A 119 12.25 -3.94 -29.75
CA HIS A 119 13.14 -3.38 -30.77
C HIS A 119 14.52 -3.12 -30.14
N GLU A 120 15.49 -2.69 -30.94
CA GLU A 120 16.86 -2.44 -30.46
C GLU A 120 16.91 -1.38 -29.34
N ASP A 121 16.31 -0.22 -29.58
CA ASP A 121 16.44 0.94 -28.69
C ASP A 121 15.20 1.25 -27.83
N GLU A 122 14.05 0.68 -28.17
CA GLU A 122 12.78 1.05 -27.54
C GLU A 122 11.79 -0.12 -27.56
N TRP A 123 11.27 -0.48 -26.41
CA TRP A 123 10.28 -1.55 -26.28
C TRP A 123 8.92 -0.96 -25.97
N THR A 124 7.87 -1.55 -26.51
CA THR A 124 6.51 -1.23 -26.09
C THR A 124 6.02 -2.28 -25.11
N ILE A 125 5.74 -1.88 -23.88
CA ILE A 125 5.07 -2.70 -22.86
C ILE A 125 3.57 -2.63 -23.09
N ILE A 126 2.90 -3.79 -23.03
CA ILE A 126 1.48 -3.93 -23.32
C ILE A 126 0.84 -4.74 -22.19
N PHE A 127 -0.21 -4.17 -21.59
CA PHE A 127 -1.08 -4.88 -20.67
C PHE A 127 -2.38 -5.23 -21.39
N ASN A 128 -2.74 -6.50 -21.43
CA ASN A 128 -3.92 -7.00 -22.14
C ASN A 128 -4.86 -7.75 -21.18
N LYS A 129 -6.17 -7.67 -21.40
CA LYS A 129 -7.19 -8.30 -20.52
C LYS A 129 -7.19 -9.82 -20.59
N ASP A 130 -6.73 -10.42 -21.68
CA ASP A 130 -6.71 -11.87 -21.84
C ASP A 130 -5.43 -12.46 -21.23
N HIS A 131 -5.54 -13.12 -20.08
CA HIS A 131 -4.38 -13.55 -19.29
C HIS A 131 -4.26 -15.06 -19.06
N ASN A 132 -5.14 -15.86 -19.67
CA ASN A 132 -5.20 -17.32 -19.46
C ASN A 132 -4.63 -18.13 -20.64
N ALA A 133 -4.05 -17.49 -21.66
CA ALA A 133 -3.65 -18.15 -22.88
C ALA A 133 -2.26 -18.80 -22.76
N TRP A 134 -2.05 -19.83 -23.59
CA TRP A 134 -0.71 -20.33 -23.86
C TRP A 134 0.00 -19.35 -24.80
N GLY A 135 0.93 -18.58 -24.25
CA GLY A 135 1.67 -17.54 -24.96
C GLY A 135 0.80 -16.48 -25.63
N SER A 136 1.22 -15.99 -26.80
CA SER A 136 0.56 -14.87 -27.49
C SER A 136 -0.22 -15.30 -28.74
N PHE A 137 -0.43 -16.60 -28.93
CA PHE A 137 -1.03 -17.15 -30.15
C PHE A 137 -2.48 -16.68 -30.38
N PHE A 138 -3.21 -16.36 -29.32
CA PHE A 138 -4.59 -15.85 -29.39
C PHE A 138 -4.69 -14.38 -28.96
N TYR A 139 -3.58 -13.64 -29.05
CA TYR A 139 -3.54 -12.23 -28.72
C TYR A 139 -4.47 -11.41 -29.63
N GLU A 140 -5.29 -10.56 -29.02
CA GLU A 140 -6.19 -9.62 -29.69
C GLU A 140 -5.91 -8.21 -29.17
N ASP A 141 -5.49 -7.31 -30.06
CA ASP A 141 -5.11 -5.93 -29.76
C ASP A 141 -6.26 -5.08 -29.21
N LYS A 142 -7.50 -5.37 -29.60
CA LYS A 142 -8.71 -4.75 -29.02
C LYS A 142 -8.84 -4.96 -27.50
N ASN A 143 -8.13 -5.94 -26.94
CA ASN A 143 -8.14 -6.25 -25.50
C ASN A 143 -6.98 -5.59 -24.74
N ASP A 144 -6.15 -4.80 -25.42
CA ASP A 144 -5.11 -4.01 -24.76
C ASP A 144 -5.73 -2.89 -23.92
N VAL A 145 -5.17 -2.69 -22.72
CA VAL A 145 -5.66 -1.70 -21.75
C VAL A 145 -4.74 -0.49 -21.70
N ILE A 146 -3.44 -0.71 -21.58
CA ILE A 146 -2.42 0.33 -21.64
C ILE A 146 -1.23 -0.14 -22.48
N LYS A 147 -0.61 0.81 -23.18
CA LYS A 147 0.63 0.61 -23.94
C LYS A 147 1.56 1.78 -23.73
N PHE A 148 2.80 1.52 -23.40
CA PHE A 148 3.78 2.58 -23.24
C PHE A 148 5.17 2.11 -23.66
N LYS A 149 5.99 3.09 -24.05
CA LYS A 149 7.36 2.87 -24.48
C LYS A 149 8.31 2.94 -23.30
N VAL A 150 9.32 2.08 -23.31
CA VAL A 150 10.42 2.05 -22.35
C VAL A 150 11.72 1.80 -23.09
N LYS A 151 12.82 2.31 -22.53
CA LYS A 151 14.15 2.09 -23.08
C LYS A 151 14.80 0.90 -22.37
N PRO A 152 15.23 -0.17 -23.09
CA PRO A 152 16.04 -1.21 -22.49
C PRO A 152 17.40 -0.67 -22.08
N SER A 153 17.98 -1.28 -21.06
CA SER A 153 19.30 -0.94 -20.53
C SER A 153 20.18 -2.17 -20.47
N GLU A 154 21.50 -1.97 -20.64
CA GLU A 154 22.46 -3.02 -20.37
C GLU A 154 22.49 -3.36 -18.88
N ALA A 155 22.65 -4.64 -18.57
CA ALA A 155 22.74 -5.16 -17.22
C ALA A 155 23.75 -6.33 -17.17
N PRO A 156 24.27 -6.69 -15.98
CA PRO A 156 25.04 -7.90 -15.80
C PRO A 156 24.31 -9.12 -16.37
N PHE A 157 25.05 -10.10 -16.88
CA PHE A 157 24.43 -11.27 -17.49
C PHE A 157 23.58 -12.07 -16.50
N GLU A 158 22.34 -12.36 -16.89
CA GLU A 158 21.39 -13.18 -16.14
C GLU A 158 20.93 -14.38 -16.99
N GLU A 159 21.23 -15.60 -16.53
CA GLU A 159 20.97 -16.83 -17.30
C GLU A 159 19.48 -17.11 -17.41
N TRP A 160 18.71 -16.93 -16.34
CA TRP A 160 17.28 -17.23 -16.32
C TRP A 160 16.50 -15.93 -16.34
N LEU A 161 15.47 -15.82 -17.17
CA LEU A 161 14.62 -14.63 -17.13
C LEU A 161 14.08 -14.42 -15.71
N VAL A 162 14.29 -13.22 -15.16
CA VAL A 162 13.82 -12.83 -13.84
C VAL A 162 12.96 -11.58 -13.95
N TYR A 163 11.86 -11.58 -13.20
CA TYR A 163 11.14 -10.38 -12.83
C TYR A 163 11.42 -10.03 -11.38
N GLY A 164 11.45 -8.73 -11.08
CA GLY A 164 11.60 -8.22 -9.72
C GLY A 164 11.18 -6.77 -9.60
N PHE A 165 11.50 -6.19 -8.44
CA PHE A 165 11.16 -4.83 -8.09
C PHE A 165 12.37 -4.11 -7.48
N ASP A 166 12.57 -2.86 -7.85
CA ASP A 166 13.57 -1.95 -7.28
C ASP A 166 12.98 -0.55 -7.06
N ASP A 167 13.79 0.38 -6.53
CA ASP A 167 13.42 1.76 -6.22
C ASP A 167 12.10 1.89 -5.43
N ILE A 168 11.96 1.05 -4.40
CA ILE A 168 10.74 0.96 -3.58
C ILE A 168 10.63 2.20 -2.69
N THR A 169 9.47 2.85 -2.75
CA THR A 169 9.05 3.96 -1.89
C THR A 169 7.74 3.60 -1.18
N PRO A 170 7.21 4.46 -0.27
CA PRO A 170 5.92 4.21 0.35
C PRO A 170 4.73 4.09 -0.62
N ASN A 171 4.85 4.59 -1.86
CA ASN A 171 3.74 4.61 -2.81
C ASN A 171 4.11 4.18 -4.24
N SER A 172 5.35 3.75 -4.49
CA SER A 172 5.79 3.32 -5.81
C SER A 172 6.91 2.29 -5.77
N CYS A 173 7.10 1.60 -6.88
CA CYS A 173 8.32 0.86 -7.18
C CYS A 173 8.55 0.83 -8.69
N ASN A 174 9.74 0.41 -9.11
CA ASN A 174 10.00 0.01 -10.48
C ASN A 174 9.84 -1.51 -10.59
N ALA A 175 8.98 -1.98 -11.48
CA ALA A 175 8.92 -3.39 -11.86
C ALA A 175 9.87 -3.61 -13.04
N TYR A 176 10.63 -4.70 -13.04
CA TYR A 176 11.60 -4.97 -14.09
C TYR A 176 11.57 -6.41 -14.61
N LEU A 177 11.95 -6.57 -15.88
CA LEU A 177 12.43 -7.80 -16.50
C LEU A 177 13.95 -7.74 -16.64
N HIS A 178 14.65 -8.82 -16.34
CA HIS A 178 16.09 -8.98 -16.59
C HIS A 178 16.36 -10.35 -17.21
N TRP A 179 16.98 -10.38 -18.40
CA TRP A 179 17.36 -11.62 -19.07
C TRP A 179 18.52 -11.42 -20.04
N GLY A 180 19.52 -12.31 -19.98
CA GLY A 180 20.80 -12.08 -20.63
C GLY A 180 21.42 -10.79 -20.08
N SER A 181 21.96 -9.95 -20.96
CA SER A 181 22.55 -8.66 -20.58
C SER A 181 21.59 -7.48 -20.70
N VAL A 182 20.27 -7.72 -20.76
CA VAL A 182 19.26 -6.66 -20.92
C VAL A 182 18.32 -6.62 -19.73
N LYS A 183 18.11 -5.40 -19.21
CA LYS A 183 17.10 -5.08 -18.22
C LYS A 183 16.14 -4.02 -18.74
N VAL A 184 14.85 -4.24 -18.50
CA VAL A 184 13.78 -3.31 -18.84
C VAL A 184 12.94 -3.05 -17.61
N SER A 185 12.80 -1.78 -17.23
CA SER A 185 12.05 -1.36 -16.04
C SER A 185 10.92 -0.41 -16.40
N PHE A 186 9.85 -0.41 -15.61
CA PHE A 186 8.80 0.60 -15.66
C PHE A 186 8.24 0.89 -14.27
N LYS A 187 7.81 2.13 -14.06
CA LYS A 187 7.31 2.60 -12.78
C LYS A 187 5.87 2.16 -12.55
N VAL A 188 5.57 1.71 -11.33
CA VAL A 188 4.22 1.45 -10.82
C VAL A 188 4.00 2.32 -9.58
N GLU A 189 2.93 3.12 -9.60
CA GLU A 189 2.61 4.08 -8.56
C GLU A 189 1.18 3.89 -8.07
N PHE A 190 0.98 3.93 -6.76
CA PHE A 190 -0.32 3.90 -6.13
C PHE A 190 -0.67 5.28 -5.56
N ASP A 191 -1.94 5.65 -5.65
CA ASP A 191 -2.46 6.81 -4.94
C ASP A 191 -2.63 6.45 -3.46
N ARG A 192 -1.60 6.77 -2.68
CA ARG A 192 -1.56 6.51 -1.24
C ARG A 192 -2.75 7.12 -0.50
N HIS A 193 -3.16 8.34 -0.86
CA HIS A 193 -4.28 8.99 -0.19
C HIS A 193 -5.57 8.25 -0.49
N LYS A 194 -5.80 7.87 -1.74
CA LYS A 194 -6.94 7.03 -2.11
C LYS A 194 -6.96 5.69 -1.37
N LEU A 195 -5.83 4.98 -1.29
CA LEU A 195 -5.74 3.70 -0.57
C LEU A 195 -6.14 3.82 0.90
N VAL A 196 -5.61 4.82 1.59
CA VAL A 196 -5.93 5.06 3.01
C VAL A 196 -7.40 5.45 3.17
N LEU A 197 -7.95 6.28 2.28
CA LEU A 197 -9.35 6.69 2.33
C LEU A 197 -10.31 5.54 2.05
N ASP A 198 -10.02 4.68 1.07
CA ASP A 198 -10.81 3.48 0.78
C ASP A 198 -10.77 2.51 1.98
N THR A 199 -9.61 2.41 2.65
CA THR A 199 -9.46 1.63 3.89
C THR A 199 -10.36 2.19 5.00
N TYR A 200 -10.33 3.50 5.25
CA TYR A 200 -11.21 4.13 6.23
C TYR A 200 -12.69 3.94 5.88
N LYS A 201 -13.08 4.12 4.62
CA LYS A 201 -14.47 3.92 4.16
C LYS A 201 -14.95 2.51 4.51
N ASN A 202 -14.15 1.50 4.17
CA ASN A 202 -14.46 0.11 4.49
C ASN A 202 -14.53 -0.14 5.99
N LEU A 203 -13.51 0.30 6.74
CA LEU A 203 -13.44 0.12 8.20
C LEU A 203 -14.65 0.75 8.92
N LEU A 204 -15.06 1.94 8.49
CA LEU A 204 -16.15 2.71 9.07
C LEU A 204 -17.55 2.15 8.76
N THR A 205 -17.66 1.15 7.87
CA THR A 205 -18.90 0.36 7.70
C THR A 205 -19.06 -0.74 8.74
N GLY A 206 -17.97 -1.13 9.43
CA GLY A 206 -17.96 -2.20 10.42
C GLY A 206 -18.10 -1.71 11.86
N LEU A 207 -17.64 -2.52 12.83
CA LEU A 207 -17.69 -2.19 14.26
C LEU A 207 -17.04 -0.85 14.61
N ALA A 208 -15.96 -0.48 13.90
CA ALA A 208 -15.30 0.80 14.08
C ALA A 208 -16.21 1.99 13.78
N GLY A 209 -17.18 1.83 12.87
CA GLY A 209 -18.18 2.84 12.54
C GLY A 209 -19.09 3.25 13.70
N PHE A 210 -19.17 2.46 14.77
CA PHE A 210 -19.92 2.80 15.99
C PHE A 210 -19.08 3.55 17.02
N ASN A 211 -17.80 3.81 16.74
CA ASN A 211 -16.90 4.57 17.60
C ASN A 211 -16.58 5.93 16.96
N GLN A 212 -16.92 7.02 17.65
CA GLN A 212 -16.63 8.38 17.18
C GLN A 212 -15.15 8.59 16.86
N ALA A 213 -14.24 7.96 17.63
CA ALA A 213 -12.81 8.15 17.47
C ALA A 213 -12.30 7.61 16.12
N ALA A 214 -12.97 6.61 15.54
CA ALA A 214 -12.62 6.09 14.22
C ALA A 214 -12.94 7.11 13.11
N TRP A 215 -14.11 7.76 13.20
CA TRP A 215 -14.50 8.84 12.28
C TRP A 215 -13.57 10.06 12.44
N ALA A 216 -13.26 10.43 13.67
CA ALA A 216 -12.30 11.50 13.95
C ALA A 216 -10.90 11.18 13.42
N ALA A 217 -10.43 9.93 13.51
CA ALA A 217 -9.15 9.52 12.95
C ALA A 217 -9.11 9.65 11.42
N ALA A 218 -10.17 9.19 10.74
CA ALA A 218 -10.29 9.33 9.29
C ALA A 218 -10.31 10.81 8.85
N ALA A 219 -11.05 11.65 9.58
CA ALA A 219 -11.08 13.08 9.33
C ALA A 219 -9.73 13.75 9.58
N ASN A 220 -9.04 13.42 10.67
CA ASN A 220 -7.71 13.96 10.95
C ASN A 220 -6.68 13.58 9.87
N TYR A 221 -6.80 12.39 9.27
CA TYR A 221 -5.97 12.02 8.12
C TYR A 221 -6.18 12.98 6.94
N CYS A 222 -7.44 13.25 6.58
CA CYS A 222 -7.79 14.21 5.52
C CYS A 222 -7.24 15.61 5.83
N LEU A 223 -7.44 16.09 7.06
CA LEU A 223 -6.99 17.41 7.50
C LEU A 223 -5.46 17.56 7.42
N ASN A 224 -4.73 16.60 7.98
CA ASN A 224 -3.27 16.67 8.09
C ASN A 224 -2.56 16.53 6.74
N ASN A 225 -3.18 15.84 5.77
CA ASN A 225 -2.63 15.67 4.42
C ASN A 225 -3.22 16.66 3.42
N ASN A 226 -4.16 17.51 3.83
CA ASN A 226 -4.89 18.43 2.95
C ASN A 226 -5.54 17.73 1.74
N VAL A 227 -6.18 16.59 1.99
CA VAL A 227 -6.85 15.77 0.96
C VAL A 227 -8.32 15.55 1.32
N ASN A 228 -9.18 15.44 0.31
CA ASN A 228 -10.60 15.09 0.47
C ASN A 228 -11.32 15.91 1.56
N LEU A 229 -11.13 17.24 1.56
CA LEU A 229 -11.57 18.12 2.63
C LEU A 229 -13.06 18.04 2.94
N ASP A 230 -13.93 17.99 1.92
CA ASP A 230 -15.38 17.88 2.10
C ASP A 230 -15.77 16.56 2.79
N GLU A 231 -15.15 15.46 2.37
CA GLU A 231 -15.40 14.14 2.96
C GLU A 231 -14.87 14.06 4.40
N GLY A 232 -13.65 14.57 4.63
CA GLY A 232 -13.07 14.68 5.97
C GLY A 232 -13.91 15.56 6.91
N LEU A 233 -14.44 16.68 6.41
CA LEU A 233 -15.37 17.53 7.16
C LEU A 233 -16.65 16.76 7.52
N SER A 234 -17.22 16.01 6.57
CA SER A 234 -18.41 15.20 6.84
C SER A 234 -18.16 14.12 7.91
N TRP A 235 -16.97 13.53 7.93
CA TRP A 235 -16.58 12.52 8.92
C TRP A 235 -16.40 13.12 10.32
N ILE A 236 -15.80 14.30 10.44
CA ILE A 236 -15.68 14.94 11.76
C ILE A 236 -17.04 15.45 12.26
N GLU A 237 -17.92 15.92 11.39
CA GLU A 237 -19.29 16.27 11.75
C GLU A 237 -20.08 15.06 12.24
N LYS A 238 -19.90 13.92 11.59
CA LYS A 238 -20.46 12.66 12.07
C LYS A 238 -19.91 12.28 13.44
N ALA A 239 -18.59 12.37 13.64
CA ALA A 239 -17.98 12.10 14.94
C ALA A 239 -18.57 13.00 16.04
N LEU A 240 -18.72 14.30 15.79
CA LEU A 240 -19.32 15.28 16.72
C LEU A 240 -20.75 14.92 17.12
N GLY A 241 -21.54 14.34 16.20
CA GLY A 241 -22.92 13.91 16.47
C GLY A 241 -23.05 12.58 17.23
N MET A 242 -21.95 11.86 17.47
CA MET A 242 -21.95 10.57 18.16
C MET A 242 -21.73 10.72 19.67
N ASN A 243 -22.11 9.70 20.44
CA ASN A 243 -21.89 9.67 21.88
C ASN A 243 -20.38 9.82 22.21
N GLY A 244 -20.05 10.74 23.13
CA GLY A 244 -18.67 11.09 23.49
C GLY A 244 -17.90 11.86 22.40
N GLY A 245 -18.53 12.16 21.27
CA GLY A 245 -17.90 12.85 20.14
C GLY A 245 -18.00 14.37 20.20
N ASN A 246 -18.97 14.92 20.92
CA ASN A 246 -19.07 16.35 21.21
C ASN A 246 -18.03 16.77 22.27
N ASN A 247 -16.80 16.96 21.82
CA ASN A 247 -15.65 17.35 22.64
C ASN A 247 -14.81 18.41 21.92
N PHE A 248 -13.87 19.03 22.64
CA PHE A 248 -13.06 20.12 22.08
C PHE A 248 -12.15 19.62 20.97
N ALA A 249 -11.55 18.44 21.10
CA ALA A 249 -10.65 17.88 20.08
C ALA A 249 -11.34 17.73 18.71
N ASN A 250 -12.55 17.16 18.66
CA ASN A 250 -13.28 17.02 17.41
C ASN A 250 -13.75 18.38 16.86
N THR A 251 -14.05 19.33 17.75
CA THR A 251 -14.40 20.71 17.38
C THR A 251 -13.21 21.43 16.76
N ALA A 252 -12.01 21.23 17.31
CA ALA A 252 -10.76 21.75 16.78
C ALA A 252 -10.43 21.15 15.40
N THR A 253 -10.64 19.86 15.20
CA THR A 253 -10.49 19.22 13.87
C THR A 253 -11.46 19.85 12.86
N LYS A 254 -12.75 20.04 13.21
CA LYS A 254 -13.72 20.74 12.34
C LYS A 254 -13.27 22.17 12.02
N SER A 255 -12.79 22.90 13.01
CA SER A 255 -12.21 24.23 12.84
C SER A 255 -11.03 24.23 11.86
N GLY A 256 -10.18 23.20 11.90
CA GLY A 256 -9.08 23.01 10.94
C GLY A 256 -9.58 22.93 9.50
N PHE A 257 -10.62 22.11 9.25
CA PHE A 257 -11.24 22.02 7.92
C PHE A 257 -11.82 23.35 7.45
N LEU A 258 -12.59 24.03 8.32
CA LEU A 258 -13.17 25.33 7.99
C LEU A 258 -12.08 26.32 7.53
N ARG A 259 -10.91 26.33 8.18
CA ARG A 259 -9.78 27.18 7.76
C ARG A 259 -9.20 26.80 6.41
N LEU A 260 -8.93 25.51 6.16
CA LEU A 260 -8.43 25.05 4.85
C LEU A 260 -9.43 25.36 3.72
N MET A 261 -10.72 25.40 4.05
CA MET A 261 -11.80 25.77 3.13
C MET A 261 -12.05 27.29 3.04
N GLY A 262 -11.20 28.12 3.63
CA GLY A 262 -11.31 29.58 3.59
C GLY A 262 -12.37 30.21 4.51
N LYS A 263 -13.01 29.41 5.37
CA LYS A 263 -14.04 29.84 6.33
C LYS A 263 -13.46 30.22 7.69
N THR A 264 -12.46 31.10 7.69
CA THR A 264 -11.70 31.45 8.90
C THR A 264 -12.57 32.07 10.00
N ALA A 265 -13.51 32.96 9.65
CA ALA A 265 -14.39 33.58 10.63
C ALA A 265 -15.31 32.56 11.34
N GLU A 266 -15.80 31.56 10.60
CA GLU A 266 -16.60 30.46 11.17
C GLU A 266 -15.74 29.58 12.07
N SER A 267 -14.49 29.29 11.66
CA SER A 267 -13.52 28.57 12.47
C SER A 267 -13.23 29.29 13.80
N ASP A 268 -12.96 30.60 13.76
CA ASP A 268 -12.60 31.37 14.95
C ASP A 268 -13.75 31.42 15.94
N LYS A 269 -14.97 31.62 15.44
CA LYS A 269 -16.19 31.55 16.24
C LYS A 269 -16.36 30.18 16.89
N LEU A 270 -16.17 29.10 16.12
CA LEU A 270 -16.32 27.72 16.61
C LEU A 270 -15.33 27.40 17.73
N ILE A 271 -14.08 27.84 17.62
CA ILE A 271 -13.09 27.69 18.68
C ILE A 271 -13.49 28.53 19.90
N ALA A 272 -13.84 29.80 19.72
CA ALA A 272 -14.20 30.69 20.83
C ALA A 272 -15.41 30.17 21.64
N GLU A 273 -16.39 29.55 21.00
CA GLU A 273 -17.57 28.98 21.67
C GLU A 273 -17.23 27.70 22.46
N SER A 274 -16.27 26.90 21.99
CA SER A 274 -15.90 25.61 22.59
C SER A 274 -14.74 25.68 23.59
N ILE A 275 -13.92 26.73 23.51
CA ILE A 275 -12.70 26.85 24.32
C ILE A 275 -12.99 27.00 25.81
N SER A 276 -14.15 27.54 26.20
CA SER A 276 -14.49 27.82 27.60
C SER A 276 -14.68 26.56 28.44
N THR A 277 -15.08 25.44 27.82
CA THR A 277 -15.33 24.16 28.48
C THR A 277 -14.19 23.15 28.29
N SER A 278 -13.14 23.52 27.55
CA SER A 278 -11.99 22.64 27.31
C SER A 278 -11.17 22.39 28.58
N THR A 279 -10.56 21.21 28.65
CA THR A 279 -9.60 20.80 29.69
C THR A 279 -8.19 21.31 29.40
N GLU A 280 -7.32 21.26 30.40
CA GLU A 280 -5.89 21.57 30.24
C GLU A 280 -5.25 20.76 29.11
N ALA A 281 -5.50 19.45 29.09
CA ALA A 281 -4.96 18.53 28.10
C ALA A 281 -5.47 18.85 26.68
N GLU A 282 -6.75 19.17 26.54
CA GLU A 282 -7.35 19.54 25.25
C GLU A 282 -6.78 20.85 24.70
N LEU A 283 -6.61 21.87 25.55
CA LEU A 283 -5.93 23.11 25.15
C LEU A 283 -4.49 22.84 24.74
N ASN A 284 -3.79 21.97 25.48
CA ASN A 284 -2.41 21.62 25.17
C ASN A 284 -2.30 20.92 23.81
N ILE A 285 -3.14 19.91 23.57
CA ILE A 285 -3.20 19.18 22.30
C ILE A 285 -3.47 20.15 21.15
N TYR A 286 -4.40 21.09 21.33
CA TYR A 286 -4.71 22.07 20.29
C TYR A 286 -3.55 23.05 20.03
N GLY A 287 -2.84 23.50 21.06
CA GLY A 287 -1.62 24.28 20.91
C GLY A 287 -0.57 23.55 20.06
N TYR A 288 -0.31 22.27 20.33
CA TYR A 288 0.61 21.47 19.53
C TYR A 288 0.12 21.22 18.09
N GLN A 289 -1.19 21.04 17.89
CA GLN A 289 -1.76 20.96 16.54
C GLN A 289 -1.49 22.24 15.74
N LEU A 290 -1.65 23.41 16.36
CA LEU A 290 -1.34 24.70 15.75
C LEU A 290 0.16 24.83 15.41
N MET A 291 1.06 24.39 16.30
CA MET A 291 2.49 24.37 16.03
C MET A 291 2.85 23.49 14.84
N ASN A 292 2.30 22.27 14.77
CA ASN A 292 2.54 21.36 13.65
C ASN A 292 2.01 21.90 12.31
N GLN A 293 1.01 22.77 12.35
CA GLN A 293 0.50 23.50 11.19
C GLN A 293 1.33 24.77 10.85
N GLY A 294 2.43 25.04 11.57
CA GLY A 294 3.24 26.25 11.41
C GLY A 294 2.61 27.52 12.00
N ARG A 295 1.47 27.40 12.70
CA ARG A 295 0.71 28.52 13.28
C ARG A 295 1.21 28.84 14.70
N ILE A 296 2.51 29.08 14.81
CA ILE A 296 3.22 29.19 16.10
C ILE A 296 2.66 30.32 16.97
N ASP A 297 2.32 31.47 16.38
CA ASP A 297 1.74 32.59 17.14
C ASP A 297 0.37 32.27 17.74
N GLU A 298 -0.45 31.51 17.03
CA GLU A 298 -1.74 31.06 17.56
C GLU A 298 -1.54 29.99 18.64
N ALA A 299 -0.56 29.10 18.46
CA ALA A 299 -0.19 28.13 19.50
C ALA A 299 0.26 28.80 20.79
N ILE A 300 1.10 29.84 20.72
CA ILE A 300 1.54 30.61 21.90
C ILE A 300 0.33 31.19 22.64
N LYS A 301 -0.61 31.84 21.93
CA LYS A 301 -1.85 32.36 22.55
C LYS A 301 -2.66 31.26 23.25
N MET A 302 -2.70 30.06 22.66
CA MET A 302 -3.38 28.92 23.26
C MET A 302 -2.69 28.42 24.52
N PHE A 303 -1.37 28.33 24.54
CA PHE A 303 -0.61 27.92 25.73
C PHE A 303 -0.66 29.00 26.84
N GLU A 304 -0.61 30.29 26.48
CA GLU A 304 -0.84 31.39 27.43
C GLU A 304 -2.23 31.29 28.08
N LEU A 305 -3.26 31.00 27.29
CA LEU A 305 -4.60 30.74 27.84
C LEU A 305 -4.61 29.50 28.74
N ASN A 306 -3.87 28.45 28.37
CA ASN A 306 -3.78 27.23 29.17
C ASN A 306 -3.17 27.52 30.55
N ILE A 307 -2.06 28.26 30.61
CA ILE A 307 -1.45 28.75 31.86
C ILE A 307 -2.46 29.57 32.65
N LYS A 308 -3.17 30.51 32.01
CA LYS A 308 -4.16 31.36 32.69
C LYS A 308 -5.27 30.55 33.35
N ARG A 309 -5.69 29.43 32.76
CA ARG A 309 -6.75 28.57 33.28
C ARG A 309 -6.25 27.51 34.26
N PHE A 310 -5.01 27.07 34.10
CA PHE A 310 -4.39 25.98 34.87
C PHE A 310 -2.99 26.38 35.36
N PRO A 311 -2.87 27.45 36.17
CA PRO A 311 -1.58 28.05 36.54
C PRO A 311 -0.70 27.15 37.42
N GLU A 312 -1.27 26.10 37.99
CA GLU A 312 -0.57 25.13 38.85
C GLU A 312 0.02 23.95 38.05
N SER A 313 -0.26 23.85 36.75
CA SER A 313 0.26 22.77 35.92
C SER A 313 1.59 23.15 35.28
N TRP A 314 2.66 22.49 35.71
CA TRP A 314 4.00 22.64 35.14
C TRP A 314 4.03 22.40 33.61
N ASN A 315 3.17 21.49 33.13
CA ASN A 315 3.10 21.10 31.72
C ASN A 315 2.67 22.27 30.82
N THR A 316 1.82 23.18 31.33
CA THR A 316 1.38 24.36 30.56
C THR A 316 2.52 25.35 30.30
N TYR A 317 3.42 25.52 31.26
CA TYR A 317 4.63 26.34 31.11
C TYR A 317 5.66 25.66 30.21
N ASP A 318 5.82 24.33 30.32
CA ASP A 318 6.72 23.55 29.45
C ASP A 318 6.32 23.70 27.97
N SER A 319 5.03 23.56 27.67
CA SER A 319 4.53 23.70 26.30
C SER A 319 4.62 25.13 25.74
N LEU A 320 4.42 26.17 26.57
CA LEU A 320 4.66 27.55 26.13
C LEU A 320 6.15 27.81 25.88
N GLY A 321 7.03 27.28 26.75
CA GLY A 321 8.48 27.37 26.56
C GLY A 321 8.92 26.74 25.24
N GLU A 322 8.36 25.59 24.88
CA GLU A 322 8.62 24.92 23.60
C GLU A 322 8.15 25.75 22.41
N ALA A 323 6.95 26.32 22.49
CA ALA A 323 6.41 27.16 21.43
C ALA A 323 7.26 28.42 21.19
N LEU A 324 7.73 29.06 22.27
CA LEU A 324 8.63 30.22 22.19
C LEU A 324 9.99 29.85 21.62
N ASN A 325 10.55 28.69 21.98
CA ASN A 325 11.80 28.21 21.42
C ASN A 325 11.66 27.95 19.90
N ASN A 326 10.57 27.32 19.48
CA ASN A 326 10.28 27.11 18.05
C ASN A 326 10.05 28.41 17.28
N LYS A 327 9.59 29.47 17.96
CA LYS A 327 9.53 30.84 17.42
C LYS A 327 10.90 31.54 17.33
N GLY A 328 11.92 30.97 17.98
CA GLY A 328 13.27 31.55 18.09
C GLY A 328 13.44 32.50 19.28
N ASP A 329 12.42 32.65 20.14
CA ASP A 329 12.54 33.43 21.38
C ASP A 329 13.13 32.56 22.50
N LYS A 330 14.43 32.36 22.44
CA LYS A 330 15.17 31.58 23.44
C LYS A 330 15.09 32.17 24.84
N LYS A 331 15.02 33.50 24.94
CA LYS A 331 14.97 34.19 26.24
C LYS A 331 13.62 33.94 26.91
N GLY A 332 12.53 34.13 26.17
CA GLY A 332 11.19 33.79 26.64
C GLY A 332 11.05 32.30 26.95
N ALA A 333 11.54 31.43 26.06
CA ALA A 333 11.52 29.98 26.27
C ALA A 333 12.18 29.59 27.59
N LYS A 334 13.37 30.15 27.88
CA LYS A 334 14.12 29.88 29.11
C LYS A 334 13.32 30.25 30.35
N GLU A 335 12.68 31.42 30.38
CA GLU A 335 11.84 31.86 31.50
C GLU A 335 10.72 30.85 31.81
N PHE A 336 10.01 30.39 30.77
CA PHE A 336 8.92 29.44 30.95
C PHE A 336 9.38 28.02 31.29
N TYR A 337 10.50 27.56 30.75
CA TYR A 337 11.09 26.27 31.14
C TYR A 337 11.64 26.28 32.58
N GLU A 338 12.23 27.38 33.04
CA GLU A 338 12.63 27.55 34.44
C GLU A 338 11.40 27.43 35.36
N LYS A 339 10.29 28.08 34.97
CA LYS A 339 9.03 27.97 35.73
C LYS A 339 8.47 26.55 35.74
N ALA A 340 8.48 25.88 34.59
CA ALA A 340 8.10 24.48 34.48
C ALA A 340 8.96 23.59 35.39
N TYR A 341 10.28 23.81 35.42
CA TYR A 341 11.24 23.04 36.22
C TYR A 341 10.99 23.14 37.73
N GLU A 342 10.61 24.33 38.23
CA GLU A 342 10.26 24.53 39.64
C GLU A 342 9.14 23.59 40.07
N MET A 343 8.12 23.46 39.22
CA MET A 343 6.85 22.80 39.49
C MET A 343 6.82 21.32 39.05
N ALA A 344 7.73 20.92 38.16
CA ALA A 344 7.74 19.60 37.54
C ALA A 344 8.00 18.44 38.54
N PRO A 345 7.39 17.26 38.32
CA PRO A 345 7.72 16.06 39.08
C PRO A 345 9.16 15.61 38.80
N ALA A 346 9.77 14.91 39.76
CA ALA A 346 11.20 14.55 39.72
C ALA A 346 11.64 13.82 38.44
N ASN A 347 10.77 12.98 37.87
CA ASN A 347 11.04 12.25 36.63
C ASN A 347 11.08 13.14 35.37
N GLN A 348 10.57 14.37 35.42
CA GLN A 348 10.57 15.32 34.30
C GLN A 348 11.70 16.34 34.40
N LYS A 349 12.23 16.60 35.60
CA LYS A 349 13.26 17.62 35.83
C LYS A 349 14.51 17.44 34.98
N GLY A 350 15.00 16.21 34.82
CA GLY A 350 16.19 15.93 34.01
C GLY A 350 16.02 16.29 32.52
N ARG A 351 14.82 16.07 31.96
CA ARG A 351 14.51 16.47 30.56
C ARG A 351 14.54 17.99 30.41
N ILE A 352 13.85 18.69 31.30
CA ILE A 352 13.73 20.16 31.27
C ILE A 352 15.11 20.80 31.47
N GLU A 353 15.92 20.29 32.40
CA GLU A 353 17.31 20.75 32.61
C GLU A 353 18.18 20.57 31.36
N GLY A 354 17.99 19.46 30.63
CA GLY A 354 18.67 19.24 29.35
C GLY A 354 18.31 20.30 28.30
N ILE A 355 17.05 20.70 28.22
CA ILE A 355 16.59 21.77 27.32
C ILE A 355 17.15 23.13 27.75
N LEU A 356 17.11 23.45 29.05
CA LEU A 356 17.64 24.71 29.58
C LEU A 356 19.13 24.93 29.30
N LYS A 357 19.91 23.85 29.12
CA LYS A 357 21.34 23.91 28.73
C LYS A 357 21.58 24.24 27.26
N THR A 358 20.57 24.12 26.39
CA THR A 358 20.68 24.35 24.94
C THR A 358 20.08 25.69 24.48
N LEU A 359 19.30 26.34 25.35
CA LEU A 359 18.77 27.69 25.18
C LEU A 359 19.83 28.74 25.50
#